data_AF-A0A537JHA6-F1
#
_entry.id   AF-A0A537JHA6-F1
#
_cell.length_a   1.000
_cell.length_b   1.000
_cell.length_c   1.000
_cell.angle_alpha   90.00
_cell.angle_beta   90.00
_cell.angle_gamma   90.00
#
_symmetry.space_group_name_H-M   'P 1'
#
loop_
_entity.id
_entity.type
_entity.pdbx_description
1 polymer ?
#
loop_
_entity_poly.entity_id
_entity_poly.type
_entity_poly.pdbx_seq_one_letter_code
_entity_poly.pdbx_strand_id
1 'polypeptide(L)'
;KVSPAVARLLRVTAEALEIGIRAIRPEGRLGDVGAAIQRYVEQHGFSVVREFAGHGIGRKLHEDPQIPNFGSPGNGVVLRRGMTLAIEPMVNMGTSEVVMDPDGWTVRTRDHKPSAHFEHTVAVGDEGPIVLTRLSPDESV
;
A
#
# COMPACT_ATOMS: atom_id res chain seq x y z
N LYS A 1 -6.07 19.00 -16.27
CA LYS A 1 -6.88 18.63 -15.09
C LYS A 1 -7.50 17.26 -15.34
N VAL A 2 -7.58 16.40 -14.32
CA VAL A 2 -8.20 15.05 -14.40
C VAL A 2 -9.70 15.11 -14.08
N SER A 3 -10.44 14.04 -14.38
CA SER A 3 -11.86 13.94 -14.02
C SER A 3 -12.06 13.87 -12.50
N PRO A 4 -13.23 14.28 -11.97
CA PRO A 4 -13.53 14.18 -10.54
C PRO A 4 -13.43 12.75 -9.99
N ALA A 5 -13.79 11.74 -10.80
CA ALA A 5 -13.68 10.34 -10.41
C ALA A 5 -12.22 9.89 -10.25
N VAL A 6 -11.34 10.30 -11.16
CA VAL A 6 -9.90 10.02 -11.08
C VAL A 6 -9.25 10.80 -9.93
N ALA A 7 -9.64 12.05 -9.71
CA ALA A 7 -9.19 12.82 -8.54
C ALA A 7 -9.57 12.13 -7.23
N ARG A 8 -10.78 11.54 -7.15
CA ARG A 8 -11.21 10.74 -5.98
C ARG A 8 -10.36 9.48 -5.81
N LEU A 9 -10.06 8.76 -6.89
CA LEU A 9 -9.20 7.57 -6.87
C LEU A 9 -7.81 7.92 -6.31
N LEU A 10 -7.17 8.95 -6.84
CA LEU A 10 -5.85 9.40 -6.38
C LEU A 10 -5.86 9.75 -4.89
N ARG A 11 -6.86 10.53 -4.44
CA ARG A 11 -6.98 10.92 -3.03
C ARG A 11 -7.16 9.71 -2.12
N VAL A 12 -8.09 8.80 -2.44
CA VAL A 12 -8.36 7.61 -1.61
C VAL A 12 -7.14 6.69 -1.55
N THR A 13 -6.38 6.57 -2.63
CA THR A 13 -5.16 5.75 -2.66
C THR A 13 -4.07 6.33 -1.75
N ALA A 14 -3.85 7.65 -1.80
CA ALA A 14 -2.91 8.34 -0.91
C ALA A 14 -3.36 8.29 0.56
N GLU A 15 -4.65 8.46 0.83
CA GLU A 15 -5.22 8.34 2.18
C GLU A 15 -5.10 6.90 2.71
N ALA A 16 -5.27 5.89 1.84
CA ALA A 16 -5.10 4.48 2.19
C ALA A 16 -3.65 4.17 2.58
N LEU A 17 -2.65 4.72 1.88
CA LEU A 17 -1.24 4.60 2.24
C LEU A 17 -1.02 5.12 3.67
N GLU A 18 -1.43 6.35 3.96
CA GLU A 18 -1.27 6.95 5.28
C GLU A 18 -2.02 6.18 6.38
N ILE A 19 -3.17 5.58 6.06
CA ILE A 19 -3.91 4.70 6.99
C ILE A 19 -3.15 3.41 7.27
N GLY A 20 -2.62 2.76 6.25
CA GLY A 20 -1.78 1.57 6.40
C GLY A 20 -0.54 1.86 7.24
N ILE A 21 0.15 2.97 6.97
CA ILE A 21 1.30 3.43 7.76
C ILE A 21 0.89 3.63 9.22
N ARG A 22 -0.21 4.35 9.50
CA ARG A 22 -0.68 4.58 10.87
C ARG A 22 -1.05 3.31 11.61
N ALA A 23 -1.39 2.22 10.93
CA ALA A 23 -1.68 0.93 11.54
C ALA A 23 -0.41 0.16 11.97
N ILE A 24 0.77 0.54 11.50
CA ILE A 24 2.04 -0.06 11.93
C ILE A 24 2.26 0.23 13.41
N ARG A 25 2.44 -0.83 14.18
CA ARG A 25 2.79 -0.78 15.60
C ARG A 25 3.90 -1.79 15.86
N PRO A 26 4.92 -1.44 16.67
CA PRO A 26 5.86 -2.43 17.17
C PRO A 26 5.08 -3.51 17.94
N GLU A 27 5.41 -4.77 17.69
CA GLU A 27 4.70 -5.96 18.18
C GLU A 27 3.28 -6.15 17.62
N GLY A 28 2.84 -5.27 16.72
CA GLY A 28 1.60 -5.41 15.96
C GLY A 28 1.70 -6.51 14.89
N ARG A 29 0.58 -6.79 14.22
CA ARG A 29 0.49 -7.84 13.20
C ARG A 29 0.36 -7.24 11.81
N LEU A 30 1.08 -7.81 10.84
CA LEU A 30 1.07 -7.32 9.47
C LEU A 30 -0.35 -7.26 8.86
N GLY A 31 -1.22 -8.21 9.21
CA GLY A 31 -2.61 -8.24 8.78
C GLY A 31 -3.43 -7.02 9.23
N ASP A 32 -3.00 -6.31 10.29
CA ASP A 32 -3.64 -5.06 10.72
C ASP A 32 -3.45 -3.95 9.68
N VAL A 33 -2.28 -3.90 9.04
CA VAL A 33 -1.95 -2.93 7.98
C VAL A 33 -2.82 -3.20 6.75
N GLY A 34 -2.82 -4.44 6.26
CA GLY A 34 -3.62 -4.84 5.11
C GLY A 34 -5.12 -4.65 5.35
N ALA A 35 -5.63 -5.01 6.54
CA ALA A 35 -7.04 -4.82 6.89
C ALA A 35 -7.43 -3.33 6.93
N ALA A 36 -6.55 -2.46 7.45
CA ALA A 36 -6.80 -1.02 7.49
C ALA A 36 -6.88 -0.41 6.08
N ILE A 37 -5.96 -0.78 5.19
CA ILE A 37 -5.95 -0.35 3.79
C ILE A 37 -7.23 -0.84 3.08
N GLN A 38 -7.49 -2.14 3.12
CA GLN A 38 -8.64 -2.75 2.44
C GLN A 38 -9.96 -2.13 2.88
N ARG A 39 -10.20 -2.04 4.19
CA ARG A 39 -11.44 -1.46 4.73
C ARG A 39 -11.62 -0.02 4.22
N TYR A 40 -10.56 0.76 4.19
CA TYR A 40 -10.62 2.14 3.74
C TYR A 40 -10.88 2.27 2.24
N VAL A 41 -10.27 1.43 1.43
CA VAL A 41 -10.45 1.43 -0.02
C VAL A 41 -11.86 0.97 -0.40
N GLU A 42 -12.31 -0.15 0.17
CA GLU A 42 -13.61 -0.76 -0.14
C GLU A 42 -14.80 0.11 0.31
N GLN A 43 -14.71 0.80 1.45
CA GLN A 43 -15.78 1.74 1.88
C GLN A 43 -15.96 2.94 0.92
N HIS A 44 -14.96 3.24 0.09
CA HIS A 44 -15.03 4.31 -0.93
C HIS A 44 -15.43 3.80 -2.33
N GLY A 45 -15.83 2.52 -2.42
CA GLY A 45 -16.31 1.90 -3.65
C GLY A 45 -15.20 1.58 -4.65
N PHE A 46 -13.97 1.38 -4.17
CA PHE A 46 -12.82 0.94 -4.96
C PHE A 46 -12.38 -0.46 -4.51
N SER A 47 -11.44 -1.07 -5.23
CA SER A 47 -10.90 -2.39 -4.90
C SER A 47 -9.39 -2.38 -4.79
N VAL A 48 -8.84 -3.33 -4.03
CA VAL A 48 -7.39 -3.49 -3.83
C VAL A 48 -6.89 -4.63 -4.73
N VAL A 49 -5.78 -4.41 -5.43
CA VAL A 49 -5.08 -5.45 -6.21
C VAL A 49 -4.55 -6.53 -5.26
N ARG A 50 -4.70 -7.81 -5.62
CA ARG A 50 -4.39 -8.94 -4.71
C ARG A 50 -3.14 -9.73 -5.12
N GLU A 51 -2.74 -9.59 -6.37
CA GLU A 51 -1.62 -10.29 -7.00
C GLU A 51 -0.27 -9.63 -6.69
N PHE A 52 -0.28 -8.38 -6.23
CA PHE A 52 0.88 -7.59 -5.87
C PHE A 52 0.75 -7.09 -4.44
N ALA A 53 1.90 -6.97 -3.77
CA ALA A 53 2.00 -6.63 -2.37
C ALA A 53 3.27 -5.78 -2.19
N GLY A 54 3.29 -5.04 -1.08
CA GLY A 54 4.53 -4.48 -0.58
C GLY A 54 5.52 -5.55 -0.16
N HIS A 55 6.70 -5.10 0.26
CA HIS A 55 7.80 -6.00 0.59
C HIS A 55 8.66 -5.46 1.73
N GLY A 56 9.38 -6.36 2.41
CA GLY A 56 10.54 -5.95 3.19
C GLY A 56 11.56 -5.31 2.27
N ILE A 57 12.22 -4.26 2.75
CA ILE A 57 13.24 -3.54 1.99
C ILE A 57 14.37 -3.14 2.93
N GLY A 58 15.62 -3.28 2.46
CA GLY A 58 16.78 -2.94 3.26
C GLY A 58 18.07 -3.33 2.57
N ARG A 59 18.58 -4.53 2.86
CA ARG A 59 19.81 -5.03 2.21
C ARG A 59 19.54 -5.55 0.80
N LYS A 60 18.34 -6.07 0.55
CA LYS A 60 17.85 -6.42 -0.78
C LYS A 60 16.73 -5.47 -1.18
N LEU A 61 16.55 -5.32 -2.49
CA LEU A 61 15.47 -4.51 -3.06
C LEU A 61 14.11 -5.06 -2.62
N HIS A 62 13.89 -6.37 -2.78
CA HIS A 62 12.73 -7.09 -2.28
C HIS A 62 13.20 -8.19 -1.32
N GLU A 63 12.70 -8.18 -0.09
CA GLU A 63 12.90 -9.22 0.92
C GLU A 63 11.62 -9.48 1.72
N ASP A 64 11.61 -10.54 2.52
CA ASP A 64 10.47 -10.84 3.38
C ASP A 64 10.28 -9.76 4.47
N PRO A 65 9.03 -9.54 4.94
CA PRO A 65 7.81 -10.21 4.50
C PRO A 65 7.19 -9.56 3.26
N GLN A 66 6.37 -10.30 2.52
CA GLN A 66 5.36 -9.72 1.64
C GLN A 66 4.32 -8.96 2.48
N ILE A 67 3.92 -7.75 2.08
CA ILE A 67 2.94 -6.89 2.74
C ILE A 67 1.70 -6.72 1.87
N PRO A 68 0.69 -7.62 1.98
CA PRO A 68 -0.55 -7.46 1.26
C PRO A 68 -1.30 -6.19 1.66
N ASN A 69 -1.91 -5.52 0.69
CA ASN A 69 -2.77 -4.36 0.89
C ASN A 69 -4.19 -4.73 1.39
N PHE A 70 -4.37 -5.99 1.79
CA PHE A 70 -5.61 -6.59 2.28
C PHE A 70 -5.31 -7.59 3.39
N GLY A 71 -6.30 -7.92 4.20
CA GLY A 71 -6.06 -8.90 5.27
C GLY A 71 -7.10 -8.91 6.36
N SER A 72 -6.76 -9.60 7.45
CA SER A 72 -7.60 -9.71 8.64
C SER A 72 -6.80 -9.26 9.86
N PRO A 73 -7.38 -8.43 10.75
CA PRO A 73 -6.68 -7.97 11.95
C PRO A 73 -6.13 -9.13 12.80
N GLY A 74 -4.98 -8.91 13.43
CA GLY A 74 -4.30 -9.88 14.30
C GLY A 74 -3.58 -11.03 13.59
N ASN A 75 -3.60 -11.10 12.25
CA ASN A 75 -2.98 -12.18 11.47
C ASN A 75 -1.63 -11.77 10.85
N GLY A 76 -0.83 -12.77 10.47
CA GLY A 76 0.44 -12.56 9.79
C GLY A 76 1.63 -12.30 10.73
N VAL A 77 2.74 -11.87 10.13
CA VAL A 77 4.03 -11.69 10.81
C VAL A 77 3.94 -10.60 11.88
N VAL A 78 4.66 -10.78 12.98
CA VAL A 78 4.82 -9.74 14.01
C VAL A 78 5.75 -8.66 13.47
N LEU A 79 5.31 -7.42 13.48
CA LEU A 79 6.12 -6.26 13.13
C LEU A 79 7.11 -5.97 14.24
N ARG A 80 8.40 -6.21 13.98
CA ARG A 80 9.48 -5.97 14.94
C ARG A 80 10.13 -4.62 14.69
N ARG A 81 10.59 -3.99 15.77
CA ARG A 81 11.38 -2.75 15.71
C ARG A 81 12.58 -2.93 14.78
N GLY A 82 12.86 -1.91 13.97
CA GLY A 82 13.94 -1.91 12.98
C GLY A 82 13.61 -2.60 11.66
N MET A 83 12.47 -3.30 11.54
CA MET A 83 11.99 -3.75 10.23
C MET A 83 11.72 -2.54 9.34
N THR A 84 12.03 -2.67 8.06
CA THR A 84 11.77 -1.63 7.05
C THR A 84 10.91 -2.24 5.95
N LEU A 85 9.81 -1.58 5.62
CA LEU A 85 8.72 -2.11 4.81
C LEU A 85 8.33 -1.11 3.73
N ALA A 86 8.13 -1.58 2.51
CA ALA A 86 7.42 -0.85 1.47
C ALA A 86 5.91 -1.02 1.71
N ILE A 87 5.22 0.07 2.02
CA ILE A 87 3.76 0.11 2.08
C ILE A 87 3.28 0.78 0.81
N GLU A 88 2.54 0.03 -0.01
CA GLU A 88 2.33 0.40 -1.41
C GLU A 88 0.93 0.01 -1.94
N PRO A 89 -0.15 0.65 -1.47
CA PRO A 89 -1.50 0.36 -1.94
C PRO A 89 -1.67 0.60 -3.44
N MET A 90 -2.10 -0.46 -4.13
CA MET A 90 -2.55 -0.46 -5.51
C MET A 90 -4.08 -0.56 -5.54
N VAL A 91 -4.74 0.50 -5.98
CA VAL A 91 -6.20 0.65 -5.88
C VAL A 91 -6.81 0.81 -7.25
N ASN A 92 -7.77 -0.07 -7.57
CA ASN A 92 -8.49 -0.06 -8.83
C ASN A 92 -9.86 0.62 -8.69
N MET A 93 -10.25 1.36 -9.73
CA MET A 93 -11.58 1.96 -9.81
C MET A 93 -12.71 0.93 -9.97
N GLY A 94 -12.40 -0.24 -10.53
CA GLY A 94 -13.34 -1.32 -10.79
C GLY A 94 -13.02 -2.58 -10.00
N THR A 95 -12.84 -3.70 -10.69
CA THR A 95 -12.51 -4.99 -10.05
C THR A 95 -11.07 -5.02 -9.52
N SER A 96 -10.80 -5.90 -8.54
CA SER A 96 -9.43 -6.10 -8.02
C SER A 96 -8.51 -6.79 -9.02
N GLU A 97 -9.08 -7.31 -10.11
CA GLU A 97 -8.41 -8.20 -11.03
C GLU A 97 -7.47 -7.46 -11.97
N VAL A 98 -6.27 -8.02 -12.12
CA VAL A 98 -5.26 -7.53 -13.07
C VAL A 98 -4.85 -8.61 -14.06
N VAL A 99 -4.22 -8.19 -15.14
CA VAL A 99 -3.58 -9.04 -16.15
C VAL A 99 -2.19 -8.49 -16.45
N MET A 100 -1.23 -9.39 -16.67
CA MET A 100 0.10 -9.04 -17.16
C MET A 100 0.10 -9.12 -18.68
N ASP A 101 0.65 -8.11 -19.33
CA ASP A 101 0.80 -8.07 -20.76
C ASP A 101 1.85 -9.08 -21.25
N PRO A 102 1.86 -9.40 -22.56
CA PRO A 102 2.87 -10.29 -23.15
C PRO A 102 4.32 -9.81 -23.01
N ASP A 103 4.55 -8.55 -22.63
CA ASP A 103 5.89 -8.03 -22.37
C ASP A 103 6.50 -8.56 -21.05
N GLY A 104 5.70 -9.21 -20.21
CA GLY A 104 6.13 -9.79 -18.94
C GLY A 104 6.30 -8.79 -17.80
N TRP A 105 5.87 -7.54 -17.98
CA TRP A 105 6.09 -6.44 -17.02
C TRP A 105 4.86 -5.56 -16.82
N THR A 106 4.20 -5.15 -17.88
CA THR A 106 3.09 -4.20 -17.79
C THR A 106 1.88 -4.90 -17.17
N VAL A 107 1.38 -4.34 -16.08
CA VAL A 107 0.17 -4.83 -15.40
C VAL A 107 -0.97 -3.85 -15.67
N ARG A 108 -2.10 -4.38 -16.13
CA ARG A 108 -3.32 -3.59 -16.37
C ARG A 108 -4.49 -4.17 -15.59
N THR A 109 -5.45 -3.31 -15.25
CA THR A 109 -6.75 -3.76 -14.74
C THR A 109 -7.47 -4.59 -15.81
N ARG A 110 -8.09 -5.69 -15.40
CA ARG A 110 -8.78 -6.59 -16.33
C ARG A 110 -9.98 -5.92 -17.01
N ASP A 111 -10.60 -4.96 -16.33
CA ASP A 111 -11.73 -4.17 -16.84
C ASP A 111 -11.31 -2.85 -17.50
N HIS A 112 -9.99 -2.63 -17.67
CA HIS A 112 -9.38 -1.43 -18.25
C HIS A 112 -9.75 -0.10 -17.58
N LYS A 113 -10.33 -0.13 -16.37
CA LYS A 113 -10.60 1.08 -15.60
C LYS A 113 -9.32 1.61 -14.94
N PRO A 114 -9.26 2.91 -14.58
CA PRO A 114 -8.08 3.49 -13.95
C PRO A 114 -7.67 2.78 -12.65
N SER A 115 -6.37 2.73 -12.42
CA SER A 115 -5.74 2.32 -11.16
C SER A 115 -4.83 3.44 -10.65
N ALA A 116 -4.56 3.46 -9.35
CA ALA A 116 -3.62 4.38 -8.73
C ALA A 116 -2.77 3.64 -7.71
N HIS A 117 -1.55 4.13 -7.52
CA HIS A 117 -0.57 3.57 -6.61
C HIS A 117 0.20 4.71 -5.93
N PHE A 118 0.47 4.54 -4.64
CA PHE A 118 1.39 5.38 -3.86
C PHE A 118 2.21 4.47 -2.97
N GLU A 119 3.44 4.87 -2.68
CA GLU A 119 4.36 4.07 -1.88
C GLU A 119 5.17 4.93 -0.91
N HIS A 120 5.42 4.36 0.27
CA HIS A 120 6.51 4.81 1.12
C HIS A 120 7.29 3.63 1.71
N THR A 121 8.60 3.85 1.85
CA THR A 121 9.44 3.03 2.71
C THR A 121 9.30 3.50 4.15
N VAL A 122 8.97 2.57 5.05
CA VAL A 122 8.65 2.85 6.45
C VAL A 122 9.45 1.93 7.37
N ALA A 123 10.18 2.51 8.31
CA ALA A 123 10.79 1.78 9.40
C ALA A 123 9.80 1.62 10.57
N VAL A 124 9.75 0.43 11.17
CA VAL A 124 9.03 0.18 12.43
C VAL A 124 9.88 0.74 13.57
N GLY A 125 9.54 1.93 14.04
CA GLY A 125 10.21 2.59 15.16
C GLY A 125 9.71 2.10 16.52
N ASP A 126 10.32 2.65 17.57
CA ASP A 126 10.01 2.29 18.96
C ASP A 126 8.65 2.81 19.42
N GLU A 127 8.25 3.98 18.94
CA GLU A 127 6.99 4.66 19.30
C GLU A 127 5.94 4.61 18.18
N GLY A 128 6.32 4.14 16.98
CA GLY A 128 5.46 4.14 15.81
C GLY A 128 6.24 4.07 14.49
N PRO A 129 5.54 4.19 13.35
CA PRO A 129 6.17 4.17 12.03
C PRO A 129 7.01 5.43 11.79
N ILE A 130 8.18 5.25 11.16
CA ILE A 130 9.03 6.33 10.68
C ILE A 130 9.07 6.25 9.15
N VAL A 131 8.52 7.27 8.48
CA VAL A 131 8.48 7.32 7.01
C VAL A 131 9.82 7.84 6.50
N LEU A 132 10.56 7.00 5.76
CA LEU A 132 11.93 7.30 5.32
C LEU A 132 11.97 8.07 3.99
N THR A 133 10.90 8.00 3.20
CA THR A 133 10.82 8.55 1.83
C THR A 133 9.86 9.74 1.74
N ARG A 134 9.56 10.38 2.87
CA ARG A 134 8.72 11.59 2.88
C ARG A 134 9.57 12.77 2.42
N LEU A 135 9.03 13.59 1.52
CA LEU A 135 9.67 14.84 1.13
C LEU A 135 9.85 15.75 2.35
N SER A 136 11.02 16.39 2.45
CA SER A 136 11.21 17.41 3.47
C SER A 136 10.30 18.62 3.20
N PRO A 137 9.93 19.40 4.24
CA PRO A 137 9.10 20.60 4.06
C PRO A 137 9.67 21.61 3.06
N ASP A 138 10.99 21.60 2.85
CA ASP A 138 11.70 22.48 1.93
C ASP A 138 11.75 21.93 0.48
N GLU A 139 11.25 20.71 0.26
CA GLU A 139 11.24 20.00 -1.02
C GLU A 139 9.83 19.73 -1.58
N SER A 140 8.78 20.19 -0.91
CA SER A 140 7.42 20.12 -1.45
C SER A 140 7.19 21.21 -2.49
N VAL A 141 7.12 20.81 -3.77
CA VAL A 141 6.85 21.66 -4.95
C VAL A 141 5.37 22.07 -5.05
#